data_AF-A0A8C8AKV0-F1
#
_entry.id   AF-A0A8C8AKV0-F1
#
_cell.length_a   1.000
_cell.length_b   1.000
_cell.length_c   1.000
_cell.angle_alpha   90.00
_cell.angle_beta   90.00
_cell.angle_gamma   90.00
#
_symmetry.space_group_name_H-M   'P 1'
#
loop_
_entity.id
_entity.type
_entity.pdbx_description
1 polymer ?
#
loop_
_entity_poly.entity_id
_entity_poly.type
_entity_poly.pdbx_seq_one_letter_code
_entity_poly.pdbx_strand_id
1 'polypeptide(L)'
;MNGMKGRDYIIILLVEEICTSHKASRRHIQNKQKKMVLHKLVLLLQWALSEDTKWMKFQRDFENFKTACIPWEMKIKEIESHFGSSVASYFIFLRWMYGMNMILFGLTFGLVMVPEALMGKPYGSLPRKTVPRAEEATAMNFATLWDFSGFAQYSVLFYGYYNNQRTIGWLKFRMPLSYFLVGVGTIGYSFMIVIRTMARNANDDGGGDDTSFNFSWKMFTSWDYLIGNPETADNKFASITTSFKEAIVEEQESRKEENIHLTRFLRVLANFLALCTLAGSGYLIFFVVRRSQKFALEGLENYGWWERNEVNMVMSLLGMFCPTLFDVISSLENYHPRIALRWQLGRIFALFLGNLYTFIIALMDEINLKLEEEKIVKYNMTIWEASLYNGTIPENSTAPPIEVDPADVPRGPCWETMVGQEFVRLTVSDTMTTYVTILIGDFLRAVFVRFFNYCWCWDLEYGFPSYSEFDISGNVLGLIFNQGMIWMGSFYAPCLPAINVFRLHTSMYLQCWAVMCCNVPQERVFKASRSNNFYMAMLLFILFLSTLPAVYTIVSIPPSFDCGPFSGKTRMFEVISETLEHDFPSWFGKVFGYASNPGLILPFILLMVYV
;
A
#
# COMPACT_ATOMS: atom_id res chain seq x y z
N MET A 1 -39.17 14.01 -114.49
CA MET A 1 -38.12 14.39 -113.52
C MET A 1 -37.81 13.19 -112.63
N ASN A 2 -37.04 12.26 -113.19
CA ASN A 2 -36.41 11.14 -112.52
C ASN A 2 -35.07 11.62 -111.94
N GLY A 3 -34.73 11.30 -110.68
CA GLY A 3 -33.36 11.49 -110.20
C GLY A 3 -33.14 11.82 -108.72
N MET A 4 -34.11 12.40 -107.99
CA MET A 4 -33.85 12.93 -106.63
C MET A 4 -34.29 12.05 -105.45
N LYS A 5 -35.24 11.13 -105.59
CA LYS A 5 -35.79 10.39 -104.43
C LYS A 5 -34.94 9.22 -103.92
N GLY A 6 -33.89 8.77 -104.62
CA GLY A 6 -33.06 7.65 -104.16
C GLY A 6 -31.91 8.05 -103.22
N ARG A 7 -31.32 9.23 -103.42
CA ARG A 7 -30.20 9.71 -102.59
C ARG A 7 -30.64 10.14 -101.20
N ASP A 8 -31.79 10.78 -101.08
CA ASP A 8 -32.27 11.29 -99.79
C ASP A 8 -32.64 10.15 -98.83
N TYR A 9 -33.21 9.04 -99.33
CA TYR A 9 -33.53 7.87 -98.50
C TYR A 9 -32.28 7.11 -98.02
N ILE A 10 -31.23 7.01 -98.85
CA ILE A 10 -29.96 6.39 -98.44
C ILE A 10 -29.26 7.25 -97.41
N ILE A 11 -29.28 8.58 -97.56
CA ILE A 11 -28.70 9.50 -96.58
C ILE A 11 -29.47 9.44 -95.25
N ILE A 12 -30.80 9.38 -95.27
CA ILE A 12 -31.62 9.26 -94.05
C ILE A 12 -31.33 7.94 -93.34
N LEU A 13 -31.28 6.80 -94.07
CA LEU A 13 -30.96 5.50 -93.49
C LEU A 13 -29.53 5.46 -92.92
N LEU A 14 -28.53 6.03 -93.62
CA LEU A 14 -27.16 6.14 -93.10
C LEU A 14 -27.08 7.04 -91.87
N VAL A 15 -27.80 8.16 -91.84
CA VAL A 15 -27.85 9.07 -90.68
C VAL A 15 -28.52 8.37 -89.50
N GLU A 16 -29.56 7.57 -89.74
CA GLU A 16 -30.26 6.80 -88.70
C GLU A 16 -29.38 5.66 -88.15
N GLU A 17 -28.63 4.95 -89.01
CA GLU A 17 -27.65 3.92 -88.61
C GLU A 17 -26.46 4.52 -87.84
N ILE A 18 -25.93 5.66 -88.29
CA ILE A 18 -24.85 6.37 -87.60
C ILE A 18 -25.35 6.89 -86.24
N CYS A 19 -26.57 7.44 -86.17
CA CYS A 19 -27.13 7.98 -84.94
C CYS A 19 -27.48 6.88 -83.92
N THR A 20 -27.97 5.73 -84.37
CA THR A 20 -28.22 4.54 -83.52
C THR A 20 -26.92 3.91 -83.03
N SER A 21 -25.91 3.76 -83.90
CA SER A 21 -24.56 3.30 -83.55
C SER A 21 -23.88 4.25 -82.53
N HIS A 22 -24.01 5.56 -82.72
CA HIS A 22 -23.45 6.56 -81.82
C HIS A 22 -24.17 6.58 -80.45
N LYS A 23 -25.50 6.37 -80.42
CA LYS A 23 -26.27 6.19 -79.18
C LYS A 23 -25.88 4.89 -78.46
N ALA A 24 -25.69 3.79 -79.18
CA ALA A 24 -25.24 2.51 -78.61
C ALA A 24 -23.83 2.63 -78.02
N SER A 25 -22.90 3.26 -78.73
CA SER A 25 -21.54 3.54 -78.26
C SER A 25 -21.53 4.42 -77.01
N ARG A 26 -22.33 5.49 -76.96
CA ARG A 26 -22.49 6.32 -75.75
C ARG A 26 -23.03 5.53 -74.55
N ARG A 27 -24.02 4.66 -74.74
CA ARG A 27 -24.55 3.77 -73.68
C ARG A 27 -23.47 2.77 -73.21
N HIS A 28 -22.67 2.25 -74.14
CA HIS A 28 -21.59 1.32 -73.82
C HIS A 28 -20.49 1.99 -72.99
N ILE A 29 -20.13 3.24 -73.32
CA ILE A 29 -19.17 4.06 -72.57
C ILE A 29 -19.72 4.40 -71.17
N GLN A 30 -21.00 4.81 -71.06
CA GLN A 30 -21.64 5.08 -69.77
C GLN A 30 -21.69 3.82 -68.88
N ASN A 31 -22.00 2.65 -69.43
CA ASN A 31 -21.96 1.40 -68.67
C ASN A 31 -20.54 1.00 -68.24
N LYS A 32 -19.53 1.27 -69.08
CA LYS A 32 -18.12 1.04 -68.74
C LYS A 32 -17.66 1.97 -67.61
N GLN A 33 -18.04 3.26 -67.65
CA GLN A 33 -17.81 4.22 -66.57
C GLN A 33 -18.52 3.81 -65.28
N LYS A 34 -19.80 3.42 -65.33
CA LYS A 34 -20.53 2.93 -64.15
C LYS A 34 -19.88 1.69 -63.53
N LYS A 35 -19.47 0.71 -64.34
CA LYS A 35 -18.74 -0.47 -63.85
C LYS A 35 -17.39 -0.10 -63.21
N MET A 36 -16.66 0.86 -63.80
CA MET A 36 -15.37 1.32 -63.26
C MET A 36 -15.54 2.05 -61.93
N VAL A 37 -16.58 2.90 -61.80
CA VAL A 37 -16.92 3.59 -60.54
C VAL A 37 -17.36 2.57 -59.49
N LEU A 38 -18.22 1.61 -59.84
CA LEU A 38 -18.66 0.56 -58.94
C LEU A 38 -17.48 -0.31 -58.47
N HIS A 39 -16.56 -0.67 -59.36
CA HIS A 39 -15.37 -1.44 -59.00
C HIS A 39 -14.42 -0.65 -58.08
N LYS A 40 -14.22 0.65 -58.34
CA LYS A 40 -13.48 1.52 -57.41
C LYS A 40 -14.18 1.65 -56.06
N LEU A 41 -15.51 1.75 -56.03
CA LEU A 41 -16.28 1.86 -54.79
C LEU A 41 -16.21 0.57 -53.97
N VAL A 42 -16.29 -0.59 -54.61
CA VAL A 42 -16.13 -1.91 -53.97
C VAL A 42 -14.71 -2.08 -53.43
N LEU A 43 -13.68 -1.70 -54.19
CA LEU A 43 -12.30 -1.72 -53.70
C LEU A 43 -12.09 -0.77 -52.51
N LEU A 44 -12.66 0.44 -52.54
CA LEU A 44 -12.61 1.39 -51.42
C LEU A 44 -13.34 0.87 -50.19
N LEU A 45 -14.52 0.27 -50.34
CA LEU A 45 -15.27 -0.37 -49.25
C LEU A 45 -14.50 -1.54 -48.65
N GLN A 46 -13.89 -2.38 -49.50
CA GLN A 46 -13.10 -3.52 -49.04
C GLN A 46 -11.80 -3.08 -48.36
N TRP A 47 -11.19 -2.00 -48.83
CA TRP A 47 -10.02 -1.38 -48.21
C TRP A 47 -10.38 -0.76 -46.86
N ALA A 48 -11.47 0.01 -46.78
CA ALA A 48 -11.98 0.61 -45.55
C ALA A 48 -12.36 -0.44 -44.49
N LEU A 49 -13.13 -1.48 -44.87
CA LEU A 49 -13.44 -2.60 -43.98
C LEU A 49 -12.17 -3.32 -43.49
N SER A 50 -11.15 -3.45 -44.34
CA SER A 50 -9.89 -4.07 -43.95
C SER A 50 -9.08 -3.21 -42.96
N GLU A 51 -9.12 -1.89 -43.10
CA GLU A 51 -8.50 -0.96 -42.16
C GLU A 51 -9.21 -0.96 -40.81
N ASP A 52 -10.54 -0.91 -40.80
CA ASP A 52 -11.34 -0.99 -39.57
C ASP A 52 -11.10 -2.31 -38.83
N THR A 53 -11.02 -3.42 -39.56
CA THR A 53 -10.74 -4.75 -38.94
C THR A 53 -9.33 -4.82 -38.37
N LYS A 54 -8.33 -4.25 -39.06
CA LYS A 54 -6.95 -4.16 -38.56
C LYS A 54 -6.86 -3.25 -37.34
N TRP A 55 -7.58 -2.13 -37.34
CA TRP A 55 -7.65 -1.19 -36.23
C TRP A 55 -8.29 -1.83 -35.00
N MET A 56 -9.41 -2.52 -35.15
CA MET A 56 -10.03 -3.28 -34.06
C MET A 56 -9.10 -4.39 -33.53
N LYS A 57 -8.38 -5.08 -34.41
CA LYS A 57 -7.40 -6.10 -34.00
C LYS A 57 -6.24 -5.47 -33.22
N PHE A 58 -5.71 -4.34 -33.70
CA PHE A 58 -4.66 -3.60 -32.99
C PHE A 58 -5.15 -3.09 -31.63
N GLN A 59 -6.36 -2.54 -31.54
CA GLN A 59 -6.96 -2.14 -30.27
C GLN A 59 -7.09 -3.33 -29.30
N ARG A 60 -7.51 -4.49 -29.80
CA ARG A 60 -7.60 -5.72 -28.99
C ARG A 60 -6.23 -6.21 -28.54
N ASP A 61 -5.24 -6.22 -29.42
CA ASP A 61 -3.87 -6.63 -29.11
C ASP A 61 -3.21 -5.63 -28.13
N PHE A 62 -3.54 -4.34 -28.24
CA PHE A 62 -3.12 -3.30 -27.30
C PHE A 62 -3.78 -3.46 -25.92
N GLU A 63 -5.09 -3.75 -25.86
CA GLU A 63 -5.78 -4.07 -24.60
C GLU A 63 -5.24 -5.37 -23.98
N ASN A 64 -4.92 -6.38 -24.79
CA ASN A 64 -4.26 -7.61 -24.34
C ASN A 64 -2.86 -7.33 -23.79
N PHE A 65 -2.08 -6.49 -24.47
CA PHE A 65 -0.76 -6.06 -23.99
C PHE A 65 -0.86 -5.27 -22.69
N LYS A 66 -1.78 -4.30 -22.62
CA LYS A 66 -2.06 -3.53 -21.41
C LYS A 66 -2.45 -4.43 -20.25
N THR A 67 -3.31 -5.42 -20.50
CA THR A 67 -3.72 -6.42 -19.50
C THR A 67 -2.54 -7.30 -19.06
N ALA A 68 -1.65 -7.68 -19.99
CA ALA A 68 -0.43 -8.44 -19.67
C ALA A 68 0.60 -7.62 -18.88
N CYS A 69 0.64 -6.29 -19.08
CA CYS A 69 1.49 -5.38 -18.32
C CYS A 69 0.96 -5.09 -16.91
N ILE A 70 -0.29 -5.45 -16.59
CA ILE A 70 -0.81 -5.31 -15.23
C ILE A 70 -0.16 -6.40 -14.37
N PRO A 71 0.58 -6.02 -13.32
CA PRO A 71 1.25 -6.99 -12.45
C PRO A 71 0.25 -7.99 -11.85
N TRP A 72 0.58 -9.28 -11.93
CA TRP A 72 -0.17 -10.40 -11.34
C TRP A 72 -1.64 -10.57 -11.78
N GLU A 73 -2.11 -9.85 -12.81
CA GLU A 73 -3.51 -9.93 -13.26
C GLU A 73 -3.95 -11.38 -13.58
N MET A 74 -3.10 -12.13 -14.28
CA MET A 74 -3.39 -13.55 -14.60
C MET A 74 -3.45 -14.43 -13.35
N LYS A 75 -2.54 -14.21 -12.38
CA LYS A 75 -2.50 -14.96 -11.12
C LYS A 75 -3.71 -14.70 -10.24
N ILE A 76 -4.17 -13.45 -10.19
CA ILE A 76 -5.39 -13.07 -9.46
C ILE A 76 -6.62 -13.72 -10.10
N LYS A 77 -6.73 -13.70 -11.43
CA LYS A 77 -7.84 -14.34 -12.16
C LYS A 77 -7.87 -15.86 -11.97
N GLU A 78 -6.70 -16.50 -11.93
CA GLU A 78 -6.57 -17.93 -11.62
C GLU A 78 -7.14 -18.22 -10.21
N ILE A 79 -6.73 -17.45 -9.19
CA ILE A 79 -7.24 -17.57 -7.82
C ILE A 79 -8.75 -17.28 -7.74
N GLU A 80 -9.23 -16.25 -8.44
CA GLU A 80 -10.66 -15.91 -8.49
C GLU A 80 -11.50 -17.07 -9.04
N SER A 81 -11.01 -17.77 -10.05
CA SER A 81 -11.72 -18.90 -10.65
C SER A 81 -11.86 -20.09 -9.70
N HIS A 82 -10.85 -20.36 -8.88
CA HIS A 82 -10.82 -21.50 -7.95
C HIS A 82 -11.44 -21.20 -6.57
N PHE A 83 -11.19 -20.01 -6.03
CA PHE A 83 -11.54 -19.66 -4.64
C PHE A 83 -12.67 -18.63 -4.53
N GLY A 84 -13.04 -17.99 -5.65
CA GLY A 84 -14.14 -17.03 -5.70
C GLY A 84 -13.73 -15.58 -5.52
N SER A 85 -14.74 -14.71 -5.58
CA SER A 85 -14.55 -13.25 -5.66
C SER A 85 -14.05 -12.63 -4.35
N SER A 86 -14.34 -13.27 -3.21
CA SER A 86 -13.90 -12.81 -1.88
C SER A 86 -12.38 -12.89 -1.71
N VAL A 87 -11.77 -14.02 -2.05
CA VAL A 87 -10.32 -14.24 -1.98
C VAL A 87 -9.59 -13.39 -3.03
N ALA A 88 -10.14 -13.26 -4.23
CA ALA A 88 -9.58 -12.38 -5.26
C ALA A 88 -9.51 -10.92 -4.81
N SER A 89 -10.50 -10.45 -4.05
CA SER A 89 -10.56 -9.07 -3.55
C SER A 89 -9.40 -8.74 -2.59
N TYR A 90 -8.91 -9.71 -1.83
CA TYR A 90 -7.68 -9.57 -1.03
C TYR A 90 -6.47 -9.24 -1.92
N PHE A 91 -6.24 -10.03 -2.96
CA PHE A 91 -5.08 -9.85 -3.84
C PHE A 91 -5.20 -8.59 -4.71
N ILE A 92 -6.41 -8.20 -5.10
CA ILE A 92 -6.67 -6.90 -5.75
C ILE A 92 -6.29 -5.75 -4.81
N PHE A 93 -6.69 -5.85 -3.54
CA PHE A 93 -6.34 -4.87 -2.51
C PHE A 93 -4.82 -4.82 -2.27
N LEU A 94 -4.15 -5.98 -2.14
CA LEU A 94 -2.69 -6.07 -2.00
C LEU A 94 -1.96 -5.41 -3.18
N ARG A 95 -2.39 -5.68 -4.41
CA ARG A 95 -1.83 -5.03 -5.62
C ARG A 95 -2.03 -3.52 -5.60
N TRP A 96 -3.20 -3.04 -5.18
CA TRP A 96 -3.46 -1.60 -5.06
C TRP A 96 -2.54 -0.95 -4.02
N MET A 97 -2.34 -1.60 -2.87
CA MET A 97 -1.41 -1.18 -1.82
C MET A 97 0.03 -1.13 -2.32
N TYR A 98 0.46 -2.14 -3.10
CA TYR A 98 1.77 -2.16 -3.75
C TYR A 98 1.95 -0.95 -4.68
N GLY A 99 0.94 -0.65 -5.51
CA GLY A 99 0.97 0.50 -6.41
C GLY A 99 1.08 1.84 -5.68
N MET A 100 0.38 2.01 -4.55
CA MET A 100 0.50 3.20 -3.70
C MET A 100 1.93 3.34 -3.14
N ASN A 101 2.48 2.26 -2.55
CA ASN A 101 3.83 2.28 -1.97
C ASN A 101 4.94 2.49 -3.01
N MET A 102 4.77 2.02 -4.25
CA MET A 102 5.69 2.32 -5.35
C MET A 102 5.79 3.81 -5.64
N ILE A 103 4.67 4.55 -5.56
CA ILE A 103 4.65 6.00 -5.75
C ILE A 103 5.28 6.71 -4.54
N LEU A 104 4.98 6.26 -3.32
CA LEU A 104 5.61 6.80 -2.11
C LEU A 104 7.13 6.63 -2.15
N PHE A 105 7.60 5.44 -2.52
CA PHE A 105 9.01 5.16 -2.74
C PHE A 105 9.59 6.04 -3.86
N GLY A 106 8.91 6.19 -4.99
CA GLY A 106 9.37 7.06 -6.08
C GLY A 106 9.57 8.52 -5.64
N LEU A 107 8.66 9.04 -4.80
CA LEU A 107 8.76 10.38 -4.25
C LEU A 107 9.94 10.52 -3.28
N THR A 108 10.09 9.61 -2.31
CA THR A 108 11.21 9.68 -1.34
C THR A 108 12.56 9.38 -2.00
N PHE A 109 12.62 8.40 -2.90
CA PHE A 109 13.83 8.07 -3.65
C PHE A 109 14.27 9.23 -4.54
N GLY A 110 13.37 9.77 -5.36
CA GLY A 110 13.71 10.79 -6.34
C GLY A 110 14.02 12.16 -5.75
N LEU A 111 13.31 12.58 -4.70
CA LEU A 111 13.41 13.96 -4.17
C LEU A 111 14.21 14.07 -2.86
N VAL A 112 14.51 12.95 -2.20
CA VAL A 112 15.27 12.95 -0.94
C VAL A 112 16.55 12.13 -1.07
N MET A 113 16.45 10.86 -1.47
CA MET A 113 17.64 9.97 -1.51
C MET A 113 18.61 10.32 -2.65
N VAL A 114 18.11 10.49 -3.87
CA VAL A 114 18.96 10.75 -5.06
C VAL A 114 19.74 12.08 -4.95
N PRO A 115 19.13 13.21 -4.54
CA PRO A 115 19.89 14.45 -4.36
C PRO A 115 20.98 14.33 -3.30
N GLU A 116 20.71 13.64 -2.18
CA GLU A 116 21.72 13.42 -1.13
C GLU A 116 22.85 12.50 -1.61
N ALA A 117 22.54 11.44 -2.36
CA ALA A 117 23.54 10.50 -2.87
C ALA A 117 24.44 11.11 -3.95
N LEU A 118 23.89 11.96 -4.83
CA LEU A 118 24.64 12.57 -5.94
C LEU A 118 25.36 13.86 -5.55
N MET A 119 24.78 14.66 -4.65
CA MET A 119 25.25 16.01 -4.35
C MET A 119 25.70 16.19 -2.90
N GLY A 120 25.31 15.30 -2.00
CA GLY A 120 25.70 15.33 -0.59
C GLY A 120 27.18 15.03 -0.41
N LYS A 121 27.73 15.45 0.74
CA LYS A 121 29.11 15.11 1.09
C LYS A 121 29.24 13.59 1.32
N PRO A 122 30.36 12.96 0.90
CA PRO A 122 30.54 11.52 1.04
C PRO A 122 30.63 11.08 2.50
N TYR A 123 30.47 9.76 2.73
CA TYR A 123 30.73 9.15 4.03
C TYR A 123 32.13 9.52 4.56
N GLY A 124 32.29 9.71 5.87
CA GLY A 124 33.57 10.11 6.48
C GLY A 124 33.85 11.61 6.51
N SER A 125 33.04 12.43 5.82
CA SER A 125 33.26 13.89 5.75
C SER A 125 32.56 14.71 6.83
N LEU A 126 31.55 14.13 7.49
CA LEU A 126 30.75 14.77 8.53
C LEU A 126 30.62 13.82 9.72
N PRO A 127 30.62 14.33 10.98
CA PRO A 127 30.45 13.50 12.16
C PRO A 127 29.16 12.67 12.09
N ARG A 128 28.04 13.29 11.69
CA ARG A 128 26.73 12.64 11.51
C ARG A 128 26.67 11.56 10.40
N LYS A 129 27.70 11.45 9.55
CA LYS A 129 27.77 10.46 8.45
C LYS A 129 28.85 9.41 8.68
N THR A 130 29.47 9.35 9.86
CA THR A 130 30.62 8.49 10.12
C THR A 130 30.38 7.74 11.42
N VAL A 131 30.69 6.45 11.48
CA VAL A 131 30.57 5.68 12.74
C VAL A 131 31.59 6.22 13.75
N PRO A 132 31.24 6.42 15.04
CA PRO A 132 32.20 6.81 16.07
C PRO A 132 33.30 5.76 16.22
N ARG A 133 34.53 6.18 16.51
CA ARG A 133 35.69 5.28 16.61
C ARG A 133 35.53 4.18 17.67
N ALA A 134 34.74 4.43 18.73
CA ALA A 134 34.43 3.44 19.75
C ALA A 134 33.52 2.28 19.26
N GLU A 135 32.68 2.53 18.25
CA GLU A 135 31.69 1.56 17.74
C GLU A 135 32.13 0.87 16.45
N GLU A 136 33.20 1.36 15.82
CA GLU A 136 33.67 0.89 14.51
C GLU A 136 34.00 -0.61 14.50
N ALA A 137 34.59 -1.14 15.57
CA ALA A 137 34.95 -2.56 15.69
C ALA A 137 33.74 -3.49 15.78
N THR A 138 32.62 -3.04 16.34
CA THR A 138 31.40 -3.83 16.52
C THR A 138 30.36 -3.56 15.44
N ALA A 139 30.53 -2.50 14.64
CA ALA A 139 29.52 -1.99 13.70
C ALA A 139 29.08 -2.96 12.59
N MET A 140 29.86 -4.02 12.28
CA MET A 140 29.51 -5.07 11.31
C MET A 140 29.00 -6.38 11.94
N ASN A 141 28.90 -6.46 13.28
CA ASN A 141 28.39 -7.67 13.91
C ASN A 141 26.93 -7.91 13.53
N PHE A 142 26.54 -9.19 13.42
CA PHE A 142 25.16 -9.54 13.05
C PHE A 142 24.13 -8.97 14.03
N ALA A 143 24.40 -9.03 15.33
CA ALA A 143 23.52 -8.49 16.36
C ALA A 143 23.31 -6.96 16.23
N THR A 144 24.37 -6.21 15.96
CA THR A 144 24.28 -4.75 15.76
C THR A 144 23.57 -4.38 14.46
N LEU A 145 23.79 -5.16 13.38
CA LEU A 145 23.11 -4.95 12.11
C LEU A 145 21.62 -5.33 12.18
N TRP A 146 21.27 -6.36 12.94
CA TRP A 146 19.89 -6.77 13.21
C TRP A 146 19.12 -5.69 13.98
N ASP A 147 19.80 -4.98 14.88
CA ASP A 147 19.25 -3.82 15.56
C ASP A 147 19.23 -2.55 14.70
N PHE A 148 19.71 -2.62 13.44
CA PHE A 148 19.91 -1.49 12.53
C PHE A 148 20.84 -0.39 13.08
N SER A 149 21.76 -0.78 13.97
CA SER A 149 22.79 0.06 14.58
C SER A 149 24.13 -0.05 13.84
N GLY A 150 25.13 0.74 14.23
CA GLY A 150 26.44 0.74 13.59
C GLY A 150 26.37 1.33 12.17
N PHE A 151 26.91 0.64 11.17
CA PHE A 151 26.91 1.16 9.78
C PHE A 151 25.51 1.38 9.21
N ALA A 152 24.52 0.60 9.64
CA ALA A 152 23.14 0.77 9.19
C ALA A 152 22.53 2.10 9.67
N GLN A 153 22.86 2.54 10.88
CA GLN A 153 22.39 3.81 11.46
C GLN A 153 22.88 5.03 10.67
N TYR A 154 24.14 5.00 10.23
CA TYR A 154 24.77 6.06 9.45
C TYR A 154 24.62 5.86 7.93
N SER A 155 23.45 5.39 7.50
CA SER A 155 23.11 5.16 6.10
C SER A 155 21.91 6.02 5.65
N VAL A 156 21.70 6.10 4.34
CA VAL A 156 20.58 6.84 3.70
C VAL A 156 19.19 6.36 4.19
N LEU A 157 19.14 5.20 4.86
CA LEU A 157 17.92 4.61 5.42
C LEU A 157 17.27 5.51 6.48
N PHE A 158 18.06 6.24 7.26
CA PHE A 158 17.61 6.96 8.45
C PHE A 158 17.76 8.47 8.34
N TYR A 159 16.87 9.17 9.06
CA TYR A 159 16.83 10.63 9.16
C TYR A 159 18.19 11.27 9.52
N GLY A 160 18.97 10.66 10.43
CA GLY A 160 20.23 11.23 10.93
C GLY A 160 21.31 11.43 9.87
N TYR A 161 21.25 10.69 8.76
CA TYR A 161 22.24 10.75 7.68
C TYR A 161 22.17 12.04 6.85
N TYR A 162 20.98 12.63 6.74
CA TYR A 162 20.74 13.77 5.86
C TYR A 162 21.35 15.07 6.41
N ASN A 163 21.88 15.88 5.51
CA ASN A 163 22.63 17.10 5.85
C ASN A 163 21.69 18.27 6.22
N ASN A 164 22.12 19.14 7.14
CA ASN A 164 21.35 20.32 7.60
C ASN A 164 21.59 21.58 6.75
N GLN A 165 22.56 21.56 5.84
CA GLN A 165 22.85 22.71 4.99
C GLN A 165 21.64 23.06 4.12
N ARG A 166 21.32 24.35 4.07
CA ARG A 166 20.15 24.86 3.34
C ARG A 166 20.17 24.52 1.85
N THR A 167 21.33 24.49 1.21
CA THR A 167 21.49 24.12 -0.19
C THR A 167 22.67 23.18 -0.38
N ILE A 168 22.48 22.13 -1.18
CA ILE A 168 23.51 21.13 -1.46
C ILE A 168 23.86 21.11 -2.95
N GLY A 169 25.14 20.91 -3.23
CA GLY A 169 25.70 20.69 -4.56
C GLY A 169 25.64 21.87 -5.51
N TRP A 170 26.00 21.60 -6.76
CA TRP A 170 26.03 22.57 -7.86
C TRP A 170 24.67 23.17 -8.24
N LEU A 171 23.57 22.47 -7.91
CA LEU A 171 22.19 22.79 -8.29
C LEU A 171 21.48 23.56 -7.18
N LYS A 172 22.19 23.88 -6.08
CA LYS A 172 21.65 24.53 -4.89
C LYS A 172 20.34 23.88 -4.41
N PHE A 173 20.33 22.55 -4.36
CA PHE A 173 19.14 21.79 -4.00
C PHE A 173 18.84 21.95 -2.50
N ARG A 174 17.59 22.29 -2.14
CA ARG A 174 17.21 22.53 -0.73
C ARG A 174 16.80 21.25 -0.03
N MET A 175 17.77 20.59 0.62
CA MET A 175 17.52 19.31 1.28
C MET A 175 16.51 19.40 2.43
N PRO A 176 16.64 20.29 3.44
CA PRO A 176 15.69 20.30 4.56
C PRO A 176 14.26 20.60 4.11
N LEU A 177 14.09 21.50 3.13
CA LEU A 177 12.78 21.84 2.58
C LEU A 177 12.18 20.67 1.80
N SER A 178 12.97 20.04 0.92
CA SER A 178 12.52 18.87 0.15
C SER A 178 12.10 17.75 1.09
N TYR A 179 12.90 17.46 2.11
CA TYR A 179 12.59 16.45 3.12
C TYR A 179 11.23 16.68 3.78
N PHE A 180 10.99 17.92 4.24
CA PHE A 180 9.73 18.28 4.88
C PHE A 180 8.54 18.19 3.91
N LEU A 181 8.67 18.76 2.70
CA LEU A 181 7.60 18.77 1.69
C LEU A 181 7.27 17.38 1.17
N VAL A 182 8.27 16.52 0.99
CA VAL A 182 8.06 15.12 0.59
C VAL A 182 7.35 14.37 1.71
N GLY A 183 7.74 14.54 2.98
CA GLY A 183 7.08 13.90 4.12
C GLY A 183 5.60 14.30 4.27
N VAL A 184 5.27 15.59 4.14
CA VAL A 184 3.87 16.05 4.16
C VAL A 184 3.14 15.62 2.88
N GLY A 185 3.83 15.69 1.73
CA GLY A 185 3.28 15.34 0.42
C GLY A 185 2.93 13.86 0.28
N THR A 186 3.71 12.95 0.85
CA THR A 186 3.43 11.51 0.86
C THR A 186 2.18 11.19 1.68
N ILE A 187 2.01 11.83 2.84
CA ILE A 187 0.79 11.70 3.67
C ILE A 187 -0.42 12.28 2.92
N GLY A 188 -0.31 13.50 2.39
CA GLY A 188 -1.38 14.15 1.64
C GLY A 188 -1.81 13.37 0.39
N TYR A 189 -0.85 12.83 -0.36
CA TYR A 189 -1.10 11.93 -1.49
C TYR A 189 -1.85 10.67 -1.05
N SER A 190 -1.46 10.08 0.08
CA SER A 190 -2.12 8.90 0.65
C SER A 190 -3.58 9.17 1.01
N PHE A 191 -3.90 10.32 1.61
CA PHE A 191 -5.29 10.70 1.88
C PHE A 191 -6.09 10.83 0.59
N MET A 192 -5.56 11.60 -0.37
CA MET A 192 -6.23 11.85 -1.63
C MET A 192 -6.53 10.56 -2.39
N ILE A 193 -5.56 9.63 -2.48
CA ILE A 193 -5.75 8.39 -3.25
C ILE A 193 -6.74 7.42 -2.57
N VAL A 194 -6.72 7.33 -1.24
CA VAL A 194 -7.65 6.48 -0.48
C VAL A 194 -9.08 7.01 -0.65
N ILE A 195 -9.30 8.32 -0.43
CA ILE A 195 -10.62 8.95 -0.57
C ILE A 195 -11.13 8.81 -2.01
N ARG A 196 -10.29 9.10 -3.00
CA ARG A 196 -10.66 8.98 -4.43
C ARG A 196 -11.04 7.54 -4.79
N THR A 197 -10.31 6.56 -4.27
CA THR A 197 -10.58 5.14 -4.54
C THR A 197 -11.88 4.70 -3.85
N MET A 198 -12.12 5.14 -2.62
CA MET A 198 -13.38 4.90 -1.90
C MET A 198 -14.57 5.53 -2.62
N ALA A 199 -14.47 6.78 -3.07
CA ALA A 199 -15.53 7.46 -3.80
C ALA A 199 -15.84 6.78 -5.15
N ARG A 200 -14.82 6.29 -5.85
CA ARG A 200 -15.00 5.54 -7.10
C ARG A 200 -15.73 4.21 -6.85
N ASN A 201 -15.28 3.46 -5.84
CA ASN A 201 -15.90 2.19 -5.48
C ASN A 201 -17.34 2.37 -4.95
N ALA A 202 -17.68 3.52 -4.35
CA ALA A 202 -19.05 3.84 -3.94
C ALA A 202 -19.97 4.14 -5.13
N ASN A 203 -19.45 4.78 -6.18
CA ASN A 203 -20.20 5.02 -7.42
C ASN A 203 -20.41 3.74 -8.25
N ASP A 204 -19.43 2.83 -8.25
CA ASP A 204 -19.53 1.55 -8.96
C ASP A 204 -20.50 0.56 -8.28
N ASP A 205 -20.79 0.75 -6.98
CA ASP A 205 -21.85 0.04 -6.23
C ASP A 205 -23.28 0.56 -6.56
N GLY A 206 -23.39 1.53 -7.47
CA GLY A 206 -24.63 2.19 -7.85
C GLY A 206 -25.63 1.28 -8.56
N GLY A 207 -26.65 0.84 -7.80
CA GLY A 207 -28.02 0.63 -8.31
C GLY A 207 -28.26 -0.63 -9.13
N GLY A 208 -27.88 -1.80 -8.61
CA GLY A 208 -28.52 -3.04 -9.07
C GLY A 208 -29.93 -3.11 -8.50
N ASP A 209 -30.94 -2.82 -9.30
CA ASP A 209 -32.35 -3.01 -8.94
C ASP A 209 -32.56 -4.47 -8.49
N ASP A 210 -33.10 -4.67 -7.28
CA ASP A 210 -33.45 -5.98 -6.72
C ASP A 210 -34.52 -6.72 -7.57
N THR A 211 -35.10 -6.04 -8.56
CA THR A 211 -36.04 -6.57 -9.55
C THR A 211 -35.35 -7.20 -10.77
N SER A 212 -34.03 -7.12 -10.89
CA SER A 212 -33.28 -7.80 -11.95
C SER A 212 -33.12 -9.29 -11.61
N PHE A 213 -33.60 -10.18 -12.48
CA PHE A 213 -33.40 -11.64 -12.38
C PHE A 213 -31.91 -12.02 -12.58
N ASN A 214 -31.06 -11.59 -11.66
CA ASN A 214 -29.60 -11.64 -11.77
C ASN A 214 -29.10 -13.09 -11.82
N PHE A 215 -29.75 -14.00 -11.08
CA PHE A 215 -29.50 -15.42 -11.16
C PHE A 215 -29.81 -16.00 -12.55
N SER A 216 -30.96 -15.65 -13.13
CA SER A 216 -31.36 -16.11 -14.47
C SER A 216 -30.45 -15.57 -15.56
N TRP A 217 -30.05 -14.29 -15.49
CA TRP A 217 -29.07 -13.72 -16.42
C TRP A 217 -27.73 -14.45 -16.34
N LYS A 218 -27.20 -14.67 -15.12
CA LYS A 218 -25.99 -15.49 -14.95
C LYS A 218 -26.18 -16.90 -15.51
N MET A 219 -27.33 -17.53 -15.34
CA MET A 219 -27.60 -18.88 -15.88
C MET A 219 -27.51 -18.93 -17.41
N PHE A 220 -28.14 -17.98 -18.09
CA PHE A 220 -28.26 -18.03 -19.55
C PHE A 220 -27.10 -17.34 -20.30
N THR A 221 -26.39 -16.39 -19.69
CA THR A 221 -25.37 -15.58 -20.37
C THR A 221 -23.98 -15.65 -19.76
N SER A 222 -23.72 -16.62 -18.88
CA SER A 222 -22.39 -16.76 -18.26
C SER A 222 -21.33 -17.37 -19.18
N TRP A 223 -21.73 -18.27 -20.09
CA TRP A 223 -20.81 -18.97 -20.98
C TRP A 223 -20.46 -18.15 -22.23
N ASP A 224 -19.17 -18.12 -22.57
CA ASP A 224 -18.67 -17.51 -23.79
C ASP A 224 -18.27 -18.60 -24.79
N TYR A 225 -19.01 -18.68 -25.89
CA TYR A 225 -18.79 -19.68 -26.95
C TYR A 225 -17.62 -19.37 -27.88
N LEU A 226 -16.97 -18.20 -27.74
CA LEU A 226 -15.83 -17.80 -28.57
C LEU A 226 -14.48 -18.22 -27.96
N ILE A 227 -14.48 -18.89 -26.81
CA ILE A 227 -13.26 -19.37 -26.15
C ILE A 227 -12.70 -20.56 -26.93
N GLY A 228 -11.56 -20.37 -27.59
CA GLY A 228 -10.83 -21.42 -28.31
C GLY A 228 -9.70 -22.09 -27.53
N ASN A 229 -9.29 -21.54 -26.38
CA ASN A 229 -8.22 -22.08 -25.56
C ASN A 229 -8.79 -22.96 -24.43
N PRO A 230 -8.40 -24.25 -24.33
CA PRO A 230 -8.90 -25.15 -23.28
C PRO A 230 -8.63 -24.64 -21.86
N GLU A 231 -7.46 -24.08 -21.58
CA GLU A 231 -7.13 -23.57 -20.23
C GLU A 231 -8.04 -22.41 -19.82
N THR A 232 -8.40 -21.56 -20.79
CA THR A 232 -9.33 -20.44 -20.54
C THR A 232 -10.76 -20.94 -20.36
N ALA A 233 -11.13 -22.03 -21.04
CA ALA A 233 -12.43 -22.66 -20.87
C ALA A 233 -12.58 -23.27 -19.47
N ASP A 234 -11.56 -23.95 -18.97
CA ASP A 234 -11.54 -24.52 -17.62
C ASP A 234 -11.64 -23.43 -16.54
N ASN A 235 -10.85 -22.34 -16.68
CA ASN A 235 -10.93 -21.20 -15.77
C ASN A 235 -12.32 -20.53 -15.80
N LYS A 236 -12.93 -20.42 -16.99
CA LYS A 236 -14.27 -19.85 -17.13
C LYS A 236 -15.32 -20.76 -16.50
N PHE A 237 -15.23 -22.08 -16.69
CA PHE A 237 -16.11 -23.06 -16.07
C PHE A 237 -16.03 -23.01 -14.54
N ALA A 238 -14.82 -22.97 -13.99
CA ALA A 238 -14.60 -22.84 -12.54
C ALA A 238 -15.20 -21.53 -12.00
N SER A 239 -14.91 -20.39 -12.65
CA SER A 239 -15.47 -19.08 -12.28
C SER A 239 -17.01 -19.07 -12.26
N ILE A 240 -17.64 -19.65 -13.29
CA ILE A 240 -19.11 -19.75 -13.37
C ILE A 240 -19.65 -20.60 -12.23
N THR A 241 -19.05 -21.76 -11.99
CA THR A 241 -19.43 -22.68 -10.91
C THR A 241 -19.37 -21.98 -9.55
N THR A 242 -18.28 -21.28 -9.28
CA THR A 242 -18.10 -20.53 -8.03
C THR A 242 -19.12 -19.39 -7.91
N SER A 243 -19.43 -18.68 -8.99
CA SER A 243 -20.45 -17.63 -8.98
C SER A 243 -21.87 -18.15 -8.67
N PHE A 244 -22.20 -19.38 -9.08
CA PHE A 244 -23.46 -20.02 -8.71
C PHE A 244 -23.45 -20.51 -7.27
N LYS A 245 -22.34 -21.09 -6.81
CA LYS A 245 -22.17 -21.46 -5.40
C LYS A 245 -22.38 -20.25 -4.49
N GLU A 246 -21.77 -19.11 -4.80
CA GLU A 246 -21.96 -17.84 -4.08
C GLU A 246 -23.45 -17.46 -3.99
N ALA A 247 -24.16 -17.44 -5.13
CA ALA A 247 -25.55 -17.03 -5.19
C ALA A 247 -26.50 -18.01 -4.45
N ILE A 248 -26.23 -19.31 -4.52
CA ILE A 248 -27.03 -20.35 -3.85
C ILE A 248 -26.83 -20.28 -2.33
N VAL A 249 -25.58 -20.14 -1.87
CA VAL A 249 -25.27 -20.04 -0.44
C VAL A 249 -25.90 -18.79 0.17
N GLU A 250 -25.86 -17.66 -0.54
CA GLU A 250 -26.49 -16.41 -0.09
C GLU A 250 -28.01 -16.57 0.13
N GLU A 251 -28.70 -17.29 -0.76
CA GLU A 251 -30.14 -17.56 -0.64
C GLU A 251 -30.48 -18.64 0.39
N GLN A 252 -29.60 -19.64 0.58
CA GLN A 252 -29.76 -20.64 1.65
C GLN A 252 -29.64 -20.00 3.04
N GLU A 253 -28.70 -19.07 3.21
CA GLU A 253 -28.55 -18.33 4.47
C GLU A 253 -29.71 -17.35 4.71
N SER A 254 -30.25 -16.70 3.66
CA SER A 254 -31.39 -15.79 3.81
C SER A 254 -32.67 -16.49 4.27
N ARG A 255 -32.84 -17.76 3.88
CA ARG A 255 -34.02 -18.59 4.19
C ARG A 255 -33.96 -19.33 5.54
N LYS A 256 -32.88 -19.19 6.31
CA LYS A 256 -32.70 -19.92 7.57
C LYS A 256 -33.59 -19.31 8.67
N GLU A 257 -34.61 -20.05 9.10
CA GLU A 257 -35.46 -19.64 10.24
C GLU A 257 -34.72 -19.90 11.56
N GLU A 258 -34.39 -18.83 12.28
CA GLU A 258 -33.67 -18.92 13.55
C GLU A 258 -34.61 -18.85 14.76
N ASN A 259 -34.32 -19.67 15.78
CA ASN A 259 -34.97 -19.57 17.08
C ASN A 259 -34.62 -18.24 17.77
N ILE A 260 -35.53 -17.28 17.72
CA ILE A 260 -35.33 -15.88 18.16
C ILE A 260 -34.73 -15.80 19.57
N HIS A 261 -35.19 -16.62 20.51
CA HIS A 261 -34.75 -16.59 21.91
C HIS A 261 -33.34 -17.15 22.12
N LEU A 262 -33.01 -18.28 21.49
CA LEU A 262 -31.70 -18.91 21.59
C LEU A 262 -30.63 -18.05 20.92
N THR A 263 -30.92 -17.53 19.74
CA THR A 263 -30.02 -16.63 19.01
C THR A 263 -29.76 -15.35 19.79
N ARG A 264 -30.79 -14.73 20.41
CA ARG A 264 -30.59 -13.53 21.24
C ARG A 264 -29.71 -13.82 22.45
N PHE A 265 -29.90 -14.96 23.12
CA PHE A 265 -29.05 -15.37 24.24
C PHE A 265 -27.59 -15.59 23.82
N LEU A 266 -27.36 -16.35 22.75
CA LEU A 266 -26.03 -16.60 22.19
C LEU A 266 -25.32 -15.30 21.80
N ARG A 267 -26.04 -14.34 21.19
CA ARG A 267 -25.48 -13.02 20.84
C ARG A 267 -25.10 -12.19 22.07
N VAL A 268 -25.90 -12.22 23.14
CA VAL A 268 -25.55 -11.53 24.39
C VAL A 268 -24.32 -12.16 25.03
N LEU A 269 -24.30 -13.49 25.11
CA LEU A 269 -23.16 -14.24 25.67
C LEU A 269 -21.87 -13.99 24.88
N ALA A 270 -21.93 -14.05 23.56
CA ALA A 270 -20.77 -13.83 22.70
C ALA A 270 -20.24 -12.39 22.78
N ASN A 271 -21.12 -11.38 22.79
CA ASN A 271 -20.69 -9.99 23.00
C ASN A 271 -20.09 -9.76 24.39
N PHE A 272 -20.61 -10.44 25.42
CA PHE A 272 -20.02 -10.40 26.76
C PHE A 272 -18.62 -11.02 26.77
N LEU A 273 -18.44 -12.21 26.17
CA LEU A 273 -17.13 -12.86 26.04
C LEU A 273 -16.15 -11.99 25.25
N ALA A 274 -16.59 -11.40 24.13
CA ALA A 274 -15.77 -10.50 23.33
C ALA A 274 -15.30 -9.28 24.14
N LEU A 275 -16.19 -8.69 24.95
CA LEU A 275 -15.84 -7.56 25.81
C LEU A 275 -14.86 -7.96 26.91
N CYS A 276 -15.02 -9.15 27.51
CA CYS A 276 -14.04 -9.68 28.47
C CYS A 276 -12.67 -9.90 27.83
N THR A 277 -12.60 -10.44 26.62
CA THR A 277 -11.33 -10.63 25.90
C THR A 277 -10.68 -9.29 25.54
N LEU A 278 -11.45 -8.28 25.11
CA LEU A 278 -10.94 -6.94 24.84
C LEU A 278 -10.46 -6.23 26.10
N ALA A 279 -11.21 -6.31 27.20
CA ALA A 279 -10.80 -5.71 28.48
C ALA A 279 -9.57 -6.42 29.06
N GLY A 280 -9.52 -7.76 28.98
CA GLY A 280 -8.39 -8.56 29.45
C GLY A 280 -7.11 -8.27 28.67
N SER A 281 -7.19 -8.23 27.34
CA SER A 281 -6.05 -7.84 26.48
C SER A 281 -5.62 -6.41 26.76
N GLY A 282 -6.54 -5.44 26.85
CA GLY A 282 -6.22 -4.05 27.19
C GLY A 282 -5.52 -3.89 28.54
N TYR A 283 -5.97 -4.61 29.58
CA TYR A 283 -5.34 -4.61 30.89
C TYR A 283 -3.92 -5.20 30.85
N LEU A 284 -3.74 -6.32 30.15
CA LEU A 284 -2.44 -6.99 30.02
C LEU A 284 -1.43 -6.10 29.31
N ILE A 285 -1.84 -5.44 28.21
CA ILE A 285 -0.99 -4.49 27.50
C ILE A 285 -0.59 -3.33 28.42
N PHE A 286 -1.55 -2.71 29.12
CA PHE A 286 -1.26 -1.62 30.07
C PHE A 286 -0.27 -2.06 31.16
N PHE A 287 -0.44 -3.26 31.71
CA PHE A 287 0.44 -3.80 32.73
C PHE A 287 1.88 -3.97 32.22
N VAL A 288 2.04 -4.55 31.02
CA VAL A 288 3.35 -4.83 30.41
C VAL A 288 4.05 -3.54 30.00
N VAL A 289 3.33 -2.57 29.44
CA VAL A 289 3.89 -1.24 29.11
C VAL A 289 4.40 -0.55 30.37
N ARG A 290 3.59 -0.49 31.43
CA ARG A 290 4.00 0.12 32.70
C ARG A 290 5.21 -0.56 33.32
N ARG A 291 5.34 -1.88 33.12
CA ARG A 291 6.50 -2.64 33.58
C ARG A 291 7.74 -2.34 32.75
N SER A 292 7.60 -2.28 31.42
CA SER A 292 8.69 -1.92 30.51
C SER A 292 9.25 -0.53 30.78
N GLN A 293 8.39 0.43 31.13
CA GLN A 293 8.79 1.79 31.52
C GLN A 293 9.68 1.79 32.77
N LYS A 294 9.38 0.94 33.76
CA LYS A 294 10.23 0.83 34.97
C LYS A 294 11.61 0.30 34.63
N PHE A 295 11.70 -0.70 33.75
CA PHE A 295 12.99 -1.24 33.32
C PHE A 295 13.80 -0.22 32.50
N ALA A 296 13.13 0.61 31.69
CA ALA A 296 13.80 1.70 30.98
C ALA A 296 14.39 2.75 31.94
N LEU A 297 13.70 3.07 33.04
CA LEU A 297 14.16 4.00 34.07
C LEU A 297 15.30 3.44 34.94
N GLU A 298 15.28 2.14 35.24
CA GLU A 298 16.28 1.47 36.09
C GLU A 298 17.55 1.02 35.32
N GLY A 299 17.53 1.09 33.98
CA GLY A 299 18.64 0.76 33.10
C GLY A 299 18.59 -0.70 32.58
N LEU A 300 18.54 -0.86 31.26
CA LEU A 300 18.37 -2.15 30.58
C LEU A 300 19.54 -3.14 30.72
N GLU A 301 20.70 -2.72 31.23
CA GLU A 301 21.90 -3.57 31.30
C GLU A 301 21.84 -4.66 32.38
N ASN A 302 20.94 -4.52 33.37
CA ASN A 302 20.82 -5.46 34.48
C ASN A 302 19.80 -6.59 34.23
N TYR A 303 19.07 -6.56 33.12
CA TYR A 303 17.93 -7.46 32.86
C TYR A 303 18.16 -8.35 31.64
N GLY A 304 17.55 -9.54 31.67
CA GLY A 304 17.70 -10.54 30.62
C GLY A 304 17.02 -10.16 29.29
N TRP A 305 17.29 -10.97 28.26
CA TRP A 305 16.69 -10.80 26.93
C TRP A 305 15.15 -10.85 26.94
N TRP A 306 14.57 -11.65 27.84
CA TRP A 306 13.12 -11.83 27.98
C TRP A 306 12.44 -10.56 28.50
N GLU A 307 13.01 -9.92 29.51
CA GLU A 307 12.51 -8.68 30.11
C GLU A 307 12.56 -7.52 29.11
N ARG A 308 13.60 -7.47 28.26
CA ARG A 308 13.74 -6.47 27.19
C ARG A 308 12.69 -6.63 26.09
N ASN A 309 12.32 -7.86 25.75
CA ASN A 309 11.39 -8.17 24.67
C ASN A 309 9.96 -8.51 25.15
N GLU A 310 9.66 -8.28 26.44
CA GLU A 310 8.38 -8.63 27.06
C GLU A 310 7.19 -8.01 26.32
N VAL A 311 7.27 -6.70 25.99
CA VAL A 311 6.22 -5.99 25.25
C VAL A 311 6.01 -6.64 23.89
N ASN A 312 7.06 -6.77 23.09
CA ASN A 312 6.98 -7.31 21.72
C ASN A 312 6.44 -8.75 21.69
N MET A 313 6.87 -9.60 22.63
CA MET A 313 6.36 -10.95 22.79
C MET A 313 4.87 -10.98 23.14
N VAL A 314 4.47 -10.19 24.14
CA VAL A 314 3.07 -10.11 24.57
C VAL A 314 2.18 -9.59 23.44
N MET A 315 2.60 -8.54 22.73
CA MET A 315 1.84 -8.00 21.60
C MET A 315 1.70 -9.03 20.48
N SER A 316 2.76 -9.79 20.19
CA SER A 316 2.73 -10.86 19.18
C SER A 316 1.79 -12.01 19.59
N LEU A 317 1.83 -12.42 20.87
CA LEU A 317 0.95 -13.46 21.41
C LEU A 317 -0.51 -13.03 21.41
N LEU A 318 -0.81 -11.79 21.83
CA LEU A 318 -2.16 -11.24 21.75
C LEU A 318 -2.65 -11.17 20.30
N GLY A 319 -1.78 -10.77 19.37
CA GLY A 319 -2.06 -10.77 17.94
C GLY A 319 -2.32 -12.17 17.35
N MET A 320 -1.77 -13.23 17.93
CA MET A 320 -2.00 -14.61 17.49
C MET A 320 -3.24 -15.24 18.14
N PHE A 321 -3.41 -15.07 19.45
CA PHE A 321 -4.46 -15.76 20.22
C PHE A 321 -5.79 -15.00 20.26
N CYS A 322 -5.80 -13.67 20.27
CA CYS A 322 -7.07 -12.94 20.34
C CYS A 322 -7.93 -13.07 19.07
N PRO A 323 -7.36 -13.02 17.85
CA PRO A 323 -8.16 -13.26 16.64
C PRO A 323 -8.78 -14.66 16.61
N THR A 324 -8.02 -15.69 16.96
CA THR A 324 -8.56 -17.07 17.02
C THR A 324 -9.68 -17.22 18.05
N LEU A 325 -9.59 -16.53 19.20
CA LEU A 325 -10.69 -16.46 20.16
C LEU A 325 -11.91 -15.71 19.60
N PHE A 326 -11.72 -14.61 18.88
CA PHE A 326 -12.82 -13.88 18.23
C PHE A 326 -13.50 -14.69 17.14
N ASP A 327 -12.79 -15.57 16.44
CA ASP A 327 -13.36 -16.47 15.44
C ASP A 327 -14.29 -17.51 16.09
N VAL A 328 -13.83 -18.11 17.20
CA VAL A 328 -14.67 -19.01 18.00
C VAL A 328 -15.91 -18.27 18.53
N ILE A 329 -15.75 -17.03 19.02
CA ILE A 329 -16.87 -16.21 19.48
C ILE A 329 -17.83 -15.87 18.32
N SER A 330 -17.30 -15.54 17.14
CA SER A 330 -18.07 -15.26 15.93
C SER A 330 -18.91 -16.47 15.49
N SER A 331 -18.36 -17.69 15.60
CA SER A 331 -19.08 -18.93 15.31
C SER A 331 -20.30 -19.15 16.23
N LEU A 332 -20.27 -18.62 17.46
CA LEU A 332 -21.38 -18.68 18.41
C LEU A 332 -22.50 -17.68 18.06
N GLU A 333 -22.20 -16.58 17.38
CA GLU A 333 -23.16 -15.49 17.14
C GLU A 333 -24.15 -15.76 16.01
N ASN A 334 -23.84 -16.73 15.14
CA ASN A 334 -24.62 -17.08 13.94
C ASN A 334 -25.09 -15.82 13.18
N TYR A 335 -24.21 -14.82 13.03
CA TYR A 335 -24.52 -13.70 12.17
C TYR A 335 -24.52 -14.14 10.71
N HIS A 336 -25.26 -13.42 9.86
CA HIS A 336 -24.99 -13.49 8.43
C HIS A 336 -23.49 -13.20 8.25
N PRO A 337 -22.73 -14.06 7.57
CA PRO A 337 -21.28 -13.97 7.47
C PRO A 337 -20.73 -12.62 7.01
N ARG A 338 -21.49 -11.86 6.20
CA ARG A 338 -21.13 -10.47 5.86
C ARG A 338 -21.09 -9.54 7.08
N ILE A 339 -22.07 -9.67 7.96
CA ILE A 339 -22.17 -8.92 9.21
C ILE A 339 -21.18 -9.47 10.23
N ALA A 340 -21.03 -10.80 10.29
CA ALA A 340 -20.04 -11.48 11.15
C ALA A 340 -18.63 -10.97 10.86
N LEU A 341 -18.23 -10.96 9.57
CA LEU A 341 -16.93 -10.46 9.11
C LEU A 341 -16.69 -9.01 9.53
N ARG A 342 -17.70 -8.14 9.42
CA ARG A 342 -17.57 -6.72 9.83
C ARG A 342 -17.38 -6.57 11.34
N TRP A 343 -18.13 -7.33 12.15
CA TRP A 343 -17.99 -7.31 13.60
C TRP A 343 -16.67 -7.91 14.07
N GLN A 344 -16.27 -9.04 13.48
CA GLN A 344 -14.99 -9.69 13.73
C GLN A 344 -13.84 -8.74 13.38
N LEU A 345 -13.87 -8.12 12.18
CA LEU A 345 -12.88 -7.14 11.79
C LEU A 345 -12.86 -5.95 12.74
N GLY A 346 -14.03 -5.44 13.15
CA GLY A 346 -14.13 -4.34 14.12
C GLY A 346 -13.54 -4.66 15.50
N ARG A 347 -13.71 -5.89 16.00
CA ARG A 347 -13.13 -6.34 17.27
C ARG A 347 -11.62 -6.48 17.20
N ILE A 348 -11.11 -7.13 16.15
CA ILE A 348 -9.67 -7.28 15.96
C ILE A 348 -9.04 -5.90 15.70
N PHE A 349 -9.73 -5.04 14.97
CA PHE A 349 -9.35 -3.65 14.74
C PHE A 349 -9.20 -2.86 16.05
N ALA A 350 -10.16 -2.98 16.97
CA ALA A 350 -10.07 -2.31 18.28
C ALA A 350 -8.86 -2.79 19.09
N LEU A 351 -8.54 -4.08 19.04
CA LEU A 351 -7.37 -4.65 19.72
C LEU A 351 -6.05 -4.10 19.15
N PHE A 352 -5.93 -4.05 17.83
CA PHE A 352 -4.75 -3.50 17.19
C PHE A 352 -4.63 -1.97 17.36
N LEU A 353 -5.74 -1.25 17.47
CA LEU A 353 -5.72 0.18 17.81
C LEU A 353 -5.16 0.39 19.22
N GLY A 354 -5.54 -0.48 20.17
CA GLY A 354 -4.91 -0.54 21.49
C GLY A 354 -3.41 -0.77 21.41
N ASN A 355 -2.96 -1.73 20.58
CA ASN A 355 -1.53 -2.00 20.35
C ASN A 355 -0.80 -0.76 19.83
N LEU A 356 -1.32 -0.13 18.77
CA LEU A 356 -0.76 1.08 18.19
C LEU A 356 -0.64 2.19 19.24
N TYR A 357 -1.68 2.42 20.03
CA TYR A 357 -1.68 3.44 21.08
C TYR A 357 -0.60 3.18 22.14
N THR A 358 -0.43 1.93 22.55
CA THR A 358 0.59 1.57 23.53
C THR A 358 2.01 1.71 23.01
N PHE A 359 2.22 1.38 21.73
CA PHE A 359 3.49 1.62 21.05
C PHE A 359 3.82 3.12 20.99
N ILE A 360 2.83 3.98 20.69
CA ILE A 360 3.01 5.43 20.66
C ILE A 360 3.40 5.98 22.05
N ILE A 361 2.77 5.51 23.13
CA ILE A 361 3.15 5.94 24.49
C ILE A 361 4.58 5.54 24.81
N ALA A 362 4.94 4.27 24.55
CA ALA A 362 6.29 3.78 24.81
C ALA A 362 7.35 4.60 24.05
N LEU A 363 7.10 4.89 22.77
CA LEU A 363 7.98 5.77 21.97
C LEU A 363 8.06 7.18 22.55
N MET A 364 6.94 7.77 22.98
CA MET A 364 6.93 9.12 23.54
C MET A 364 7.76 9.23 24.81
N ASP A 365 7.68 8.24 25.69
CA ASP A 365 8.48 8.21 26.92
C ASP A 365 9.96 8.04 26.62
N GLU A 366 10.30 7.17 25.66
CA GLU A 366 11.68 6.96 25.22
C GLU A 366 12.28 8.23 24.59
N ILE A 367 11.51 8.95 23.77
CA ILE A 367 11.89 10.26 23.24
C ILE A 367 12.16 11.25 24.38
N ASN A 368 11.29 11.30 25.39
CA ASN A 368 11.47 12.21 26.52
C ASN A 368 12.76 11.90 27.30
N LEU A 369 13.08 10.63 27.53
CA LEU A 369 14.34 10.22 28.16
C LEU A 369 15.56 10.64 27.33
N LYS A 370 15.54 10.43 26.01
CA LYS A 370 16.64 10.86 25.13
C LYS A 370 16.80 12.37 25.07
N LEU A 371 15.72 13.14 25.14
CA LEU A 371 15.78 14.60 25.23
C LEU A 371 16.44 15.08 26.53
N GLU A 372 16.33 14.33 27.63
CA GLU A 372 17.05 14.61 28.87
C GLU A 372 18.54 14.28 28.75
N GLU A 373 18.88 13.12 28.19
CA GLU A 373 20.28 12.75 27.88
C GLU A 373 20.95 13.79 26.95
N GLU A 374 20.23 14.25 25.93
CA GLU A 374 20.71 15.25 24.97
C GLU A 374 21.12 16.57 25.64
N LYS A 375 20.39 17.02 26.67
CA LYS A 375 20.75 18.23 27.43
C LYS A 375 22.09 18.09 28.14
N ILE A 376 22.36 16.90 28.70
CA ILE A 376 23.62 16.61 29.40
C ILE A 376 24.77 16.56 28.39
N VAL A 377 24.59 15.86 27.27
CA VAL A 377 25.62 15.75 26.24
C VAL A 377 25.92 17.10 25.61
N LYS A 378 24.90 17.94 25.35
CA LYS A 378 25.09 19.30 24.83
C LYS A 378 25.95 20.15 25.75
N TYR A 379 25.77 20.04 27.07
CA TYR A 379 26.61 20.72 28.06
C TYR A 379 28.04 20.15 28.10
N ASN A 380 28.20 18.84 28.00
CA ASN A 380 29.54 18.22 27.91
C ASN A 380 30.27 18.61 26.62
N MET A 381 29.55 18.74 25.51
CA MET A 381 30.09 19.14 24.21
C MET A 381 30.62 20.57 24.24
N THR A 382 29.90 21.52 24.85
CA THR A 382 30.41 22.90 24.99
C THR A 382 31.67 22.96 25.85
N ILE A 383 31.77 22.11 26.89
CA ILE A 383 33.00 21.95 27.69
C ILE A 383 34.12 21.31 26.86
N TRP A 384 33.81 20.28 26.07
CA TRP A 384 34.79 19.62 25.21
C TRP A 384 35.35 20.60 24.17
N GLU A 385 34.49 21.35 23.48
CA GLU A 385 34.91 22.41 22.54
C GLU A 385 35.78 23.45 23.25
N ALA A 386 35.33 23.96 24.40
CA ALA A 386 36.11 24.94 25.18
C ALA A 386 37.48 24.39 25.63
N SER A 387 37.57 23.12 25.99
CA SER A 387 38.84 22.49 26.40
C SER A 387 39.77 22.23 25.21
N LEU A 388 39.24 21.92 24.02
CA LEU A 388 40.01 21.78 22.79
C LEU A 388 40.70 23.10 22.42
N TYR A 389 39.97 24.22 22.49
CA TYR A 389 40.51 25.56 22.23
C TYR A 389 41.51 26.03 23.30
N ASN A 390 41.25 25.74 24.59
CA ASN A 390 42.13 26.15 25.69
C ASN A 390 43.41 25.29 25.81
N GLY A 391 43.37 24.02 25.42
CA GLY A 391 44.49 23.08 25.61
C GLY A 391 45.59 23.17 24.55
N THR A 392 45.37 23.90 23.45
CA THR A 392 46.25 23.84 22.26
C THR A 392 46.71 25.20 21.74
N ILE A 393 46.11 26.32 22.16
CA ILE A 393 46.45 27.65 21.65
C ILE A 393 47.27 28.42 22.71
N PRO A 394 48.58 28.65 22.53
CA PRO A 394 49.27 29.70 23.27
C PRO A 394 48.68 31.05 22.84
N GLU A 395 48.46 31.96 23.79
CA GLU A 395 47.60 33.18 23.77
C GLU A 395 47.71 34.15 22.56
N ASN A 396 48.49 33.86 21.51
CA ASN A 396 48.75 34.80 20.41
C ASN A 396 48.87 34.20 18.99
N SER A 397 48.19 33.10 18.66
CA SER A 397 48.25 32.50 17.31
C SER A 397 46.91 32.53 16.57
N THR A 398 46.84 33.22 15.43
CA THR A 398 45.78 33.07 14.39
C THR A 398 46.03 31.80 13.56
N ALA A 399 45.92 30.64 14.20
CA ALA A 399 45.95 29.34 13.50
C ALA A 399 44.56 29.02 12.90
N PRO A 400 44.49 28.26 11.79
CA PRO A 400 43.22 27.74 11.28
C PRO A 400 42.53 26.83 12.32
N PRO A 401 41.21 26.62 12.22
CA PRO A 401 40.47 25.75 13.14
C PRO A 401 41.12 24.35 13.19
N ILE A 402 41.16 23.76 14.39
CA ILE A 402 41.69 22.41 14.60
C ILE A 402 40.79 21.41 13.84
N GLU A 403 41.34 20.73 12.85
CA GLU A 403 40.63 19.66 12.14
C GLU A 403 40.67 18.39 13.01
N VAL A 404 39.58 18.15 13.75
CA VAL A 404 39.34 16.87 14.45
C VAL A 404 38.71 15.89 13.46
N ASP A 405 39.18 14.64 13.47
CA ASP A 405 38.57 13.57 12.68
C ASP A 405 37.07 13.46 13.03
N PRO A 406 36.15 13.48 12.04
CA PRO A 406 34.72 13.35 12.28
C PRO A 406 34.31 12.15 13.14
N ALA A 407 35.11 11.08 13.18
CA ALA A 407 34.88 9.90 14.01
C ALA A 407 35.15 10.13 15.52
N ASP A 408 35.93 11.15 15.87
CA ASP A 408 36.37 11.43 17.25
C ASP A 408 35.54 12.54 17.93
N VAL A 409 34.62 13.17 17.20
CA VAL A 409 33.72 14.21 17.73
C VAL A 409 32.65 13.57 18.65
N PRO A 410 32.51 14.01 19.91
CA PRO A 410 31.43 13.57 20.80
C PRO A 410 30.05 13.95 20.25
N ARG A 411 29.07 13.04 20.35
CA ARG A 411 27.74 13.23 19.75
C ARG A 411 26.62 12.92 20.73
N GLY A 412 25.50 13.61 20.56
CA GLY A 412 24.27 13.35 21.29
C GLY A 412 23.47 12.17 20.70
N PRO A 413 22.56 11.57 21.48
CA PRO A 413 21.61 10.61 20.94
C PRO A 413 20.69 11.30 19.91
N CYS A 414 20.36 10.61 18.82
CA CYS A 414 19.43 11.08 17.80
C CYS A 414 18.11 10.32 17.92
N TRP A 415 17.11 10.93 18.58
CA TRP A 415 15.85 10.25 18.85
C TRP A 415 15.06 10.00 17.56
N GLU A 416 15.15 10.85 16.54
CA GLU A 416 14.43 10.65 15.27
C GLU A 416 14.92 9.39 14.54
N THR A 417 16.23 9.17 14.55
CA THR A 417 16.82 7.97 13.92
C THR A 417 16.45 6.71 14.69
N MET A 418 16.43 6.79 16.02
CA MET A 418 16.00 5.71 16.88
C MET A 418 14.54 5.31 16.61
N VAL A 419 13.64 6.29 16.54
CA VAL A 419 12.24 6.04 16.17
C VAL A 419 12.15 5.35 14.80
N GLY A 420 12.93 5.83 13.82
CA GLY A 420 13.05 5.19 12.51
C GLY A 420 13.55 3.73 12.57
N GLN A 421 14.55 3.44 13.41
CA GLN A 421 15.08 2.09 13.62
C GLN A 421 14.01 1.15 14.17
N GLU A 422 13.24 1.58 15.17
CA GLU A 422 12.15 0.76 15.72
C GLU A 422 11.09 0.44 14.66
N PHE A 423 10.68 1.41 13.83
CA PHE A 423 9.73 1.15 12.73
C PHE A 423 10.26 0.16 11.69
N VAL A 424 11.53 0.30 11.29
CA VAL A 424 12.16 -0.63 10.34
C VAL A 424 12.25 -2.02 10.95
N ARG A 425 12.73 -2.13 12.20
CA ARG A 425 12.85 -3.40 12.93
C ARG A 425 11.50 -4.09 13.09
N LEU A 426 10.46 -3.36 13.48
CA LEU A 426 9.10 -3.89 13.60
C LEU A 426 8.57 -4.37 12.25
N THR A 427 8.76 -3.60 11.18
CA THR A 427 8.29 -3.99 9.83
C THR A 427 8.98 -5.27 9.35
N VAL A 428 10.29 -5.40 9.56
CA VAL A 428 11.06 -6.58 9.16
C VAL A 428 10.70 -7.80 10.02
N SER A 429 10.61 -7.61 11.33
CA SER A 429 10.22 -8.66 12.28
C SER A 429 8.80 -9.18 12.01
N ASP A 430 7.84 -8.29 11.76
CA ASP A 430 6.46 -8.67 11.43
C ASP A 430 6.40 -9.44 10.10
N THR A 431 7.18 -9.02 9.10
CA THR A 431 7.29 -9.73 7.82
C THR A 431 7.85 -11.13 8.01
N MET A 432 8.91 -11.27 8.80
CA MET A 432 9.52 -12.57 9.11
C MET A 432 8.52 -13.48 9.85
N THR A 433 7.86 -12.97 10.89
CA THR A 433 6.84 -13.72 11.63
C THR A 433 5.71 -14.17 10.70
N THR A 434 5.21 -13.28 9.84
CA THR A 434 4.16 -13.62 8.86
C THR A 434 4.60 -14.78 7.96
N TYR A 435 5.83 -14.75 7.42
CA TYR A 435 6.32 -15.82 6.56
C TYR A 435 6.52 -17.14 7.29
N VAL A 436 7.04 -17.08 8.52
CA VAL A 436 7.18 -18.26 9.39
C VAL A 436 5.80 -18.85 9.71
N THR A 437 4.81 -18.02 10.05
CA THR A 437 3.44 -18.47 10.33
C THR A 437 2.77 -19.08 9.10
N ILE A 438 2.98 -18.55 7.89
CA ILE A 438 2.45 -19.16 6.66
C ILE A 438 3.12 -20.54 6.41
N LEU A 439 4.45 -20.62 6.53
CA LEU A 439 5.19 -21.86 6.29
C LEU A 439 4.91 -22.94 7.34
N ILE A 440 4.80 -22.57 8.61
CA ILE A 440 4.51 -23.52 9.69
C ILE A 440 3.01 -23.82 9.76
N GLY A 441 2.17 -22.79 9.72
CA GLY A 441 0.73 -22.89 9.92
C GLY A 441 0.03 -23.58 8.75
N ASP A 442 0.25 -23.12 7.52
CA ASP A 442 -0.47 -23.65 6.36
C ASP A 442 0.26 -24.83 5.73
N PHE A 443 1.57 -24.71 5.51
CA PHE A 443 2.33 -25.77 4.82
C PHE A 443 2.57 -27.01 5.69
N LEU A 444 3.05 -26.88 6.94
CA LEU A 444 3.23 -28.08 7.78
C LEU A 444 1.90 -28.74 8.13
N ARG A 445 0.82 -27.98 8.34
CA ARG A 445 -0.51 -28.55 8.56
C ARG A 445 -1.00 -29.31 7.34
N ALA A 446 -0.86 -28.76 6.13
CA ALA A 446 -1.23 -29.46 4.90
C ALA A 446 -0.40 -30.74 4.68
N VAL A 447 0.90 -30.71 4.96
CA VAL A 447 1.77 -31.89 4.90
C VAL A 447 1.36 -32.93 5.96
N PHE A 448 1.05 -32.49 7.17
CA PHE A 448 0.60 -33.36 8.25
C PHE A 448 -0.69 -34.08 7.89
N VAL A 449 -1.71 -33.35 7.41
CA VAL A 449 -2.98 -33.91 6.93
C VAL A 449 -2.70 -34.96 5.85
N ARG A 450 -1.92 -34.61 4.83
CA ARG A 450 -1.67 -35.50 3.68
C ARG A 450 -0.88 -36.76 4.04
N PHE A 451 0.07 -36.68 4.98
CA PHE A 451 0.90 -37.81 5.36
C PHE A 451 0.22 -38.71 6.39
N PHE A 452 -0.40 -38.12 7.41
CA PHE A 452 -1.03 -38.87 8.50
C PHE A 452 -2.43 -39.39 8.15
N ASN A 453 -3.10 -38.91 7.09
CA ASN A 453 -4.37 -39.50 6.65
C ASN A 453 -4.22 -40.99 6.27
N TYR A 454 -3.05 -41.41 5.78
CA TYR A 454 -2.77 -42.82 5.46
C TYR A 454 -2.57 -43.70 6.70
N CYS A 455 -2.24 -43.11 7.85
CA CYS A 455 -1.79 -43.83 9.04
C CYS A 455 -2.74 -43.66 10.24
N TRP A 456 -3.82 -42.87 10.08
CA TRP A 456 -4.76 -42.53 11.13
C TRP A 456 -6.13 -43.17 10.89
N CYS A 457 -6.89 -43.39 11.97
CA CYS A 457 -8.15 -44.13 11.96
C CYS A 457 -9.39 -43.27 11.61
N TRP A 458 -9.21 -41.96 11.42
CA TRP A 458 -10.26 -41.00 11.07
C TRP A 458 -9.85 -40.29 9.78
N ASP A 459 -10.82 -39.77 9.04
CA ASP A 459 -10.54 -38.98 7.85
C ASP A 459 -10.12 -37.57 8.27
N LEU A 460 -8.82 -37.27 8.21
CA LEU A 460 -8.27 -35.95 8.56
C LEU A 460 -8.70 -34.88 7.55
N GLU A 461 -9.18 -35.28 6.37
CA GLU A 461 -9.61 -34.36 5.33
C GLU A 461 -10.92 -33.64 5.70
N TYR A 462 -11.80 -34.31 6.46
CA TYR A 462 -13.08 -33.77 6.94
C TYR A 462 -13.13 -33.57 8.47
N GLY A 463 -12.26 -34.25 9.24
CA GLY A 463 -12.16 -34.14 10.71
C GLY A 463 -11.11 -33.13 11.19
N PHE A 464 -10.96 -32.97 12.51
CA PHE A 464 -9.90 -32.13 13.08
C PHE A 464 -8.57 -32.91 13.13
N PRO A 465 -7.44 -32.36 12.62
CA PRO A 465 -7.22 -31.06 11.99
C PRO A 465 -7.46 -31.10 10.47
N SER A 466 -8.43 -30.34 9.96
CA SER A 466 -8.72 -30.21 8.52
C SER A 466 -7.64 -29.37 7.81
N TYR A 467 -7.72 -29.23 6.48
CA TYR A 467 -6.93 -28.20 5.78
C TYR A 467 -7.23 -26.78 6.29
N SER A 468 -6.26 -25.89 6.17
CA SER A 468 -6.40 -24.48 6.55
C SER A 468 -7.34 -23.77 5.57
N GLU A 469 -8.21 -22.90 6.08
CA GLU A 469 -8.98 -21.98 5.25
C GLU A 469 -8.21 -20.66 5.10
N PHE A 470 -8.35 -20.01 3.94
CA PHE A 470 -7.73 -18.71 3.75
C PHE A 470 -8.50 -17.62 4.55
N ASP A 471 -7.95 -17.19 5.68
CA ASP A 471 -8.51 -16.09 6.46
C ASP A 471 -8.29 -14.74 5.77
N ILE A 472 -9.33 -14.25 5.10
CA ILE A 472 -9.32 -12.96 4.41
C ILE A 472 -9.23 -11.82 5.42
N SER A 473 -9.97 -11.90 6.53
CA SER A 473 -10.08 -10.83 7.53
C SER A 473 -8.74 -10.53 8.19
N GLY A 474 -8.06 -11.55 8.72
CA GLY A 474 -6.77 -11.37 9.39
C GLY A 474 -5.70 -10.85 8.44
N ASN A 475 -5.64 -11.39 7.22
CA ASN A 475 -4.66 -10.98 6.21
C ASN A 475 -4.89 -9.54 5.71
N VAL A 476 -6.13 -9.13 5.43
CA VAL A 476 -6.45 -7.72 5.05
C VAL A 476 -6.08 -6.77 6.19
N LEU A 477 -6.44 -7.14 7.42
CA LEU A 477 -6.20 -6.31 8.59
C LEU A 477 -4.70 -6.14 8.85
N GLY A 478 -3.93 -7.22 8.75
CA GLY A 478 -2.48 -7.19 8.83
C GLY A 478 -1.88 -6.24 7.78
N LEU A 479 -2.34 -6.26 6.53
CA LEU A 479 -1.88 -5.31 5.50
C LEU A 479 -2.19 -3.85 5.87
N ILE A 480 -3.38 -3.58 6.40
CA ILE A 480 -3.82 -2.21 6.74
C ILE A 480 -3.04 -1.66 7.93
N PHE A 481 -2.82 -2.46 8.98
CA PHE A 481 -2.02 -2.03 10.12
C PHE A 481 -0.57 -1.78 9.76
N ASN A 482 0.01 -2.67 8.96
CA ASN A 482 1.36 -2.49 8.46
C ASN A 482 1.48 -1.19 7.65
N GLN A 483 0.52 -0.88 6.80
CA GLN A 483 0.51 0.40 6.11
C GLN A 483 0.44 1.61 7.05
N GLY A 484 -0.35 1.51 8.12
CA GLY A 484 -0.37 2.50 9.21
C GLY A 484 1.01 2.75 9.80
N MET A 485 1.78 1.70 10.07
CA MET A 485 3.15 1.81 10.57
C MET A 485 4.09 2.46 9.54
N ILE A 486 3.95 2.14 8.25
CA ILE A 486 4.75 2.76 7.19
C ILE A 486 4.47 4.26 7.12
N TRP A 487 3.22 4.70 7.19
CA TRP A 487 2.89 6.13 7.19
C TRP A 487 3.49 6.85 8.39
N MET A 488 3.34 6.28 9.59
CA MET A 488 3.89 6.85 10.82
C MET A 488 5.43 6.92 10.80
N GLY A 489 6.10 5.88 10.29
CA GLY A 489 7.56 5.79 10.25
C GLY A 489 8.24 6.45 9.04
N SER A 490 7.51 6.72 7.95
CA SER A 490 8.08 7.20 6.68
C SER A 490 8.82 8.54 6.80
N PHE A 491 8.43 9.38 7.77
CA PHE A 491 9.09 10.66 8.03
C PHE A 491 10.46 10.48 8.72
N TYR A 492 10.66 9.42 9.50
CA TYR A 492 11.90 9.15 10.24
C TYR A 492 12.85 8.21 9.48
N ALA A 493 12.28 7.33 8.66
CA ALA A 493 13.00 6.40 7.81
C ALA A 493 12.50 6.54 6.35
N PRO A 494 13.10 7.41 5.52
CA PRO A 494 12.62 7.68 4.16
C PRO A 494 12.68 6.47 3.21
N CYS A 495 13.47 5.45 3.55
CA CYS A 495 13.56 4.19 2.82
C CYS A 495 12.52 3.14 3.28
N LEU A 496 11.75 3.42 4.34
CA LEU A 496 10.72 2.51 4.87
C LEU A 496 9.66 2.13 3.80
N PRO A 497 9.18 3.04 2.93
CA PRO A 497 8.33 2.67 1.80
C PRO A 497 8.98 1.66 0.84
N ALA A 498 10.30 1.71 0.64
CA ALA A 498 11.02 0.77 -0.22
C ALA A 498 11.04 -0.65 0.38
N ILE A 499 11.29 -0.75 1.69
CA ILE A 499 11.21 -2.02 2.44
C ILE A 499 9.79 -2.59 2.31
N ASN A 500 8.76 -1.74 2.40
CA ASN A 500 7.38 -2.17 2.25
C ASN A 500 7.05 -2.63 0.82
N VAL A 501 7.57 -1.96 -0.21
CA VAL A 501 7.43 -2.41 -1.61
C VAL A 501 8.00 -3.82 -1.78
N PHE A 502 9.19 -4.07 -1.24
CA PHE A 502 9.81 -5.39 -1.29
C PHE A 502 8.96 -6.43 -0.55
N ARG A 503 8.52 -6.11 0.67
CA ARG A 503 7.61 -6.95 1.47
C ARG A 503 6.33 -7.30 0.73
N LEU A 504 5.64 -6.33 0.15
CA LEU A 504 4.37 -6.54 -0.56
C LEU A 504 4.59 -7.39 -1.81
N HIS A 505 5.69 -7.17 -2.52
CA HIS A 505 6.08 -7.97 -3.68
C HIS A 505 6.29 -9.44 -3.30
N THR A 506 7.08 -9.72 -2.26
CA THR A 506 7.32 -11.10 -1.79
C THR A 506 6.07 -11.72 -1.16
N SER A 507 5.25 -10.93 -0.44
CA SER A 507 3.98 -11.38 0.14
C SER A 507 3.00 -11.86 -0.92
N MET A 508 2.91 -11.15 -2.05
CA MET A 508 2.05 -11.53 -3.18
C MET A 508 2.36 -12.95 -3.64
N TYR A 509 3.64 -13.27 -3.88
CA TYR A 509 4.02 -14.61 -4.34
C TYR A 509 3.84 -15.69 -3.27
N LEU A 510 4.26 -15.42 -2.03
CA LEU A 510 4.18 -16.39 -0.94
C LEU A 510 2.72 -16.74 -0.60
N GLN A 511 1.83 -15.75 -0.55
CA GLN A 511 0.43 -15.99 -0.25
C GLN A 511 -0.32 -16.59 -1.43
N CYS A 512 -0.03 -16.20 -2.67
CA CYS A 512 -0.57 -16.90 -3.84
C CYS A 512 -0.18 -18.38 -3.83
N TRP A 513 1.08 -18.68 -3.50
CA TRP A 513 1.55 -20.07 -3.37
C TRP A 513 0.84 -20.82 -2.23
N ALA A 514 0.76 -20.23 -1.04
CA ALA A 514 0.10 -20.84 0.11
C ALA A 514 -1.39 -21.14 -0.17
N VAL A 515 -2.12 -20.19 -0.78
CA VAL A 515 -3.53 -20.37 -1.14
C VAL A 515 -3.71 -21.51 -2.14
N MET A 516 -2.90 -21.56 -3.20
CA MET A 516 -3.07 -22.57 -4.26
C MET A 516 -2.61 -23.96 -3.84
N CYS A 517 -1.66 -24.08 -2.91
CA CYS A 517 -1.05 -25.37 -2.55
C CYS A 517 -1.57 -25.97 -1.23
N CYS A 518 -1.95 -25.13 -0.26
CA CYS A 518 -2.19 -25.57 1.12
C CYS A 518 -3.62 -25.36 1.61
N ASN A 519 -4.38 -24.44 0.98
CA ASN A 519 -5.67 -24.02 1.49
C ASN A 519 -6.82 -24.57 0.65
N VAL A 520 -7.94 -24.83 1.32
CA VAL A 520 -9.19 -25.26 0.68
C VAL A 520 -10.12 -24.05 0.52
N PRO A 521 -10.88 -23.94 -0.59
CA PRO A 521 -11.86 -22.88 -0.76
C PRO A 521 -12.92 -22.93 0.36
N GLN A 522 -13.25 -21.75 0.91
CA GLN A 522 -14.23 -21.67 1.99
C GLN A 522 -15.59 -22.23 1.56
N GLU A 523 -16.24 -22.99 2.45
CA GLU A 523 -17.58 -23.55 2.20
C GLU A 523 -18.63 -22.46 1.95
N ARG A 524 -18.40 -21.25 2.49
CA ARG A 524 -19.27 -20.09 2.29
C ARG A 524 -18.54 -19.02 1.48
N VAL A 525 -18.82 -18.99 0.17
CA VAL A 525 -18.26 -17.99 -0.74
C VAL A 525 -19.20 -16.78 -0.77
N PHE A 526 -18.69 -15.58 -0.49
CA PHE A 526 -19.48 -14.34 -0.46
C PHE A 526 -19.12 -13.43 -1.62
N LYS A 527 -20.14 -12.79 -2.21
CA LYS A 527 -19.94 -11.77 -3.24
C LYS A 527 -19.24 -10.53 -2.68
N ALA A 528 -18.11 -10.17 -3.28
CA ALA A 528 -17.19 -9.14 -2.76
C ALA A 528 -17.53 -7.67 -3.10
N SER A 529 -18.51 -7.38 -3.96
CA SER A 529 -18.82 -6.02 -4.48
C SER A 529 -18.78 -4.92 -3.40
N ARG A 530 -19.35 -5.20 -2.22
CA ARG A 530 -19.50 -4.21 -1.13
C ARG A 530 -18.39 -4.25 -0.06
N SER A 531 -17.46 -5.21 -0.09
CA SER A 531 -16.37 -5.32 0.90
C SER A 531 -15.17 -4.43 0.58
N ASN A 532 -14.94 -4.11 -0.71
CA ASN A 532 -13.85 -3.22 -1.13
C ASN A 532 -13.99 -1.80 -0.53
N ASN A 533 -15.22 -1.28 -0.44
CA ASN A 533 -15.50 0.00 0.23
C ASN A 533 -15.19 -0.03 1.72
N PHE A 534 -15.46 -1.16 2.38
CA PHE A 534 -15.18 -1.32 3.80
C PHE A 534 -13.68 -1.34 4.09
N TYR A 535 -12.88 -2.02 3.27
CA TYR A 535 -11.42 -2.01 3.41
C TYR A 535 -10.83 -0.61 3.22
N MET A 536 -11.32 0.15 2.24
CA MET A 536 -10.89 1.54 2.02
C MET A 536 -11.26 2.46 3.19
N ALA A 537 -12.46 2.31 3.76
CA ALA A 537 -12.88 3.08 4.93
C ALA A 537 -12.01 2.77 6.17
N MET A 538 -11.69 1.50 6.40
CA MET A 538 -10.81 1.10 7.51
C MET A 538 -9.38 1.62 7.30
N LEU A 539 -8.87 1.54 6.07
CA LEU A 539 -7.56 2.08 5.71
C LEU A 539 -7.51 3.61 5.90
N LEU A 540 -8.56 4.34 5.53
CA LEU A 540 -8.67 5.79 5.76
C LEU A 540 -8.64 6.13 7.25
N PHE A 541 -9.36 5.35 8.06
CA PHE A 541 -9.38 5.55 9.50
C PHE A 541 -8.00 5.29 10.13
N ILE A 542 -7.27 4.26 9.68
CA ILE A 542 -5.88 4.03 10.13
C ILE A 542 -4.93 5.10 9.64
N LEU A 543 -5.09 5.58 8.40
CA LEU A 543 -4.32 6.70 7.89
C LEU A 543 -4.47 7.90 8.82
N PHE A 544 -5.71 8.27 9.17
CA PHE A 544 -5.98 9.35 10.11
C PHE A 544 -5.28 9.13 11.46
N LEU A 545 -5.48 7.97 12.10
CA LEU A 545 -4.88 7.69 13.41
C LEU A 545 -3.36 7.64 13.39
N SER A 546 -2.73 7.09 12.34
CA SER A 546 -1.28 7.01 12.20
C SER A 546 -0.61 8.37 11.98
N THR A 547 -1.35 9.36 11.47
CA THR A 547 -0.82 10.71 11.23
C THR A 547 -0.83 11.58 12.49
N LEU A 548 -1.71 11.32 13.46
CA LEU A 548 -1.81 12.14 14.68
C LEU A 548 -0.49 12.16 15.48
N PRO A 549 0.19 11.02 15.76
CA PRO A 549 1.47 11.02 16.46
C PRO A 549 2.57 11.72 15.66
N ALA A 550 2.65 11.48 14.34
CA ALA A 550 3.65 12.11 13.48
C ALA A 550 3.49 13.64 13.44
N VAL A 551 2.25 14.14 13.39
CA VAL A 551 1.99 15.58 13.48
C VAL A 551 2.33 16.12 14.86
N TYR A 552 1.98 15.37 15.92
CA TYR A 552 2.28 15.77 17.30
C TYR A 552 3.78 15.94 17.55
N THR A 553 4.60 14.99 17.11
CA THR A 553 6.07 15.05 17.27
C THR A 553 6.68 16.20 16.46
N ILE A 554 6.26 16.39 15.21
CA ILE A 554 6.76 17.46 14.32
C ILE A 554 6.47 18.86 14.89
N VAL A 555 5.32 19.03 15.54
CA VAL A 555 4.87 20.33 16.10
C VAL A 555 5.37 20.56 17.53
N SER A 556 5.33 19.53 18.37
CA SER A 556 5.48 19.68 19.83
C SER A 556 6.88 19.37 20.33
N ILE A 557 7.67 18.57 19.62
CA ILE A 557 9.01 18.12 20.05
C ILE A 557 10.10 18.87 19.26
N PRO A 558 11.15 19.39 19.92
CA PRO A 558 12.27 20.01 19.21
C PRO A 558 13.13 18.93 18.50
N PRO A 559 13.68 19.23 17.31
CA PRO A 559 14.59 18.31 16.63
C PRO A 559 15.92 18.19 17.41
N SER A 560 16.59 17.05 17.29
CA SER A 560 17.90 16.84 17.94
C SER A 560 18.96 17.81 17.40
N PHE A 561 19.87 18.25 18.27
CA PHE A 561 20.82 19.32 17.93
C PHE A 561 21.88 18.91 16.91
N ASP A 562 22.34 17.65 16.90
CA ASP A 562 23.48 17.17 16.10
C ASP A 562 23.07 16.39 14.83
N CYS A 563 21.84 15.87 14.77
CA CYS A 563 21.44 14.93 13.73
C CYS A 563 20.37 15.45 12.76
N GLY A 564 20.46 14.97 11.52
CA GLY A 564 19.46 15.18 10.48
C GLY A 564 19.36 16.59 9.88
N PRO A 565 18.39 16.81 8.99
CA PRO A 565 18.24 18.03 8.19
C PRO A 565 17.73 19.23 8.98
N PHE A 566 17.07 19.03 10.12
CA PHE A 566 16.52 20.11 10.95
C PHE A 566 17.38 20.48 12.16
N SER A 567 18.59 19.91 12.25
CA SER A 567 19.58 20.21 13.30
C SER A 567 19.85 21.72 13.39
N GLY A 568 19.76 22.27 14.61
CA GLY A 568 19.97 23.69 14.91
C GLY A 568 18.71 24.57 14.86
N LYS A 569 17.55 24.02 14.51
CA LYS A 569 16.26 24.73 14.49
C LYS A 569 15.46 24.47 15.77
N THR A 570 14.53 25.36 16.12
CA THR A 570 13.69 25.14 17.32
C THR A 570 12.54 24.18 17.00
N ARG A 571 12.01 24.24 15.78
CA ARG A 571 10.95 23.36 15.28
C ARG A 571 11.21 22.93 13.84
N MET A 572 10.75 21.73 13.47
CA MET A 572 10.94 21.18 12.12
C MET A 572 10.25 22.03 11.03
N PHE A 573 9.08 22.62 11.33
CA PHE A 573 8.31 23.42 10.36
C PHE A 573 8.90 24.82 10.09
N GLU A 574 9.86 25.30 10.89
CA GLU A 574 10.51 26.61 10.68
C GLU A 574 11.24 26.69 9.33
N VAL A 575 11.58 25.55 8.72
CA VAL A 575 12.17 25.47 7.38
C VAL A 575 11.26 26.09 6.32
N ILE A 576 9.94 25.99 6.49
CA ILE A 576 8.99 26.65 5.59
C ILE A 576 9.10 28.16 5.76
N SER A 577 9.04 28.65 7.01
CA SER A 577 9.11 30.08 7.32
C SER A 577 10.43 30.70 6.84
N GLU A 578 11.57 30.05 7.09
CA GLU A 578 12.88 30.54 6.65
C GLU A 578 12.98 30.61 5.11
N THR A 579 12.43 29.60 4.42
CA THR A 579 12.39 29.59 2.95
C THR A 579 11.50 30.74 2.44
N LEU A 580 10.36 30.94 3.09
CA LEU A 580 9.38 31.95 2.73
C LEU A 580 9.92 33.38 2.88
N GLU A 581 10.70 33.63 3.92
CA GLU A 581 11.30 34.96 4.19
C GLU A 581 12.45 35.31 3.27
N HIS A 582 13.28 34.33 2.90
CA HIS A 582 14.50 34.57 2.16
C HIS A 582 14.35 34.42 0.64
N ASP A 583 13.46 33.55 0.16
CA ASP A 583 13.36 33.20 -1.26
C ASP A 583 12.12 33.76 -1.95
N PHE A 584 11.08 34.10 -1.19
CA PHE A 584 9.84 34.64 -1.73
C PHE A 584 9.67 36.11 -1.38
N PRO A 585 9.06 36.91 -2.28
CA PRO A 585 8.74 38.30 -1.99
C PRO A 585 7.77 38.40 -0.81
N SER A 586 7.92 39.46 0.00
CA SER A 586 7.22 39.65 1.29
C SER A 586 5.69 39.59 1.25
N TRP A 587 5.08 39.77 0.07
CA TRP A 587 3.64 39.59 -0.11
C TRP A 587 3.22 38.12 -0.03
N PHE A 588 4.05 37.18 -0.50
CA PHE A 588 3.76 35.76 -0.50
C PHE A 588 3.79 35.19 0.93
N GLY A 589 4.70 35.71 1.76
CA GLY A 589 4.74 35.40 3.19
C GLY A 589 3.45 35.75 3.93
N LYS A 590 2.84 36.90 3.61
CA LYS A 590 1.56 37.32 4.19
C LYS A 590 0.41 36.42 3.76
N VAL A 591 0.33 36.07 2.47
CA VAL A 591 -0.72 35.17 1.95
C VAL A 591 -0.63 33.79 2.58
N PHE A 592 0.58 33.23 2.71
CA PHE A 592 0.78 31.95 3.37
C PHE A 592 0.41 32.03 4.86
N GLY A 593 0.78 33.10 5.57
CA GLY A 593 0.37 33.32 6.96
C GLY A 593 -1.15 33.40 7.16
N TYR A 594 -1.89 33.99 6.21
CA TYR A 594 -3.36 33.97 6.21
C TYR A 594 -3.93 32.57 5.91
N ALA A 595 -3.33 31.83 4.97
CA ALA A 595 -3.76 30.48 4.61
C ALA A 595 -3.45 29.45 5.71
N SER A 596 -2.36 29.63 6.46
CA SER A 596 -1.95 28.76 7.57
C SER A 596 -2.70 29.03 8.88
N ASN A 597 -3.66 29.96 8.87
CA ASN A 597 -4.41 30.29 10.07
C ASN A 597 -5.29 29.07 10.46
N PRO A 598 -5.17 28.54 11.70
CA PRO A 598 -5.89 27.34 12.12
C PRO A 598 -7.41 27.42 11.87
N GLY A 599 -7.98 28.63 11.96
CA GLY A 599 -9.40 28.89 11.69
C GLY A 599 -9.85 28.72 10.23
N LEU A 600 -8.93 28.70 9.25
CA LEU A 600 -9.20 28.43 7.83
C LEU A 600 -8.89 26.97 7.45
N ILE A 601 -7.87 26.38 8.08
CA ILE A 601 -7.49 24.98 7.87
C ILE A 601 -8.55 24.02 8.40
N LEU A 602 -9.08 24.27 9.61
CA LEU A 602 -10.08 23.38 10.24
C LEU A 602 -11.36 23.21 9.40
N PRO A 603 -11.98 24.27 8.87
CA PRO A 603 -13.11 24.16 7.96
C PRO A 603 -12.77 23.44 6.66
N PHE A 604 -11.57 23.64 6.12
CA PHE A 604 -11.14 23.01 4.87
C PHE A 604 -10.92 21.50 5.04
N ILE A 605 -10.30 21.10 6.15
CA ILE A 605 -10.17 19.68 6.53
C ILE A 605 -11.55 19.07 6.78
N LEU A 606 -12.43 19.75 7.52
CA LEU A 606 -13.80 19.28 7.75
C LEU A 606 -14.59 19.13 6.45
N LEU A 607 -14.44 20.07 5.52
CA LEU A 607 -15.08 20.00 4.20
C LEU A 607 -14.50 18.86 3.35
N MET A 608 -13.19 18.59 3.45
CA MET A 608 -12.56 17.44 2.79
C MET A 608 -12.95 16.08 3.40
N VAL A 609 -13.36 16.05 4.66
CA VAL A 609 -13.90 14.86 5.33
C VAL A 609 -15.40 14.68 5.03
N TYR A 610 -16.12 15.77 4.72
CA TYR A 610 -17.55 15.76 4.44
C TYR A 610 -17.90 15.48 2.97
N VAL A 611 -16.98 15.77 2.05
CA VAL A 611 -17.06 15.42 0.61
C VAL A 611 -16.41 14.06 0.39
#